data_AF-A0A7S1N5H2-F1
#
_entry.id   AF-A0A7S1N5H2-F1
#
_cell.length_a   1.000
_cell.length_b   1.000
_cell.length_c   1.000
_cell.angle_alpha   90.00
_cell.angle_beta   90.00
_cell.angle_gamma   90.00
#
_symmetry.space_group_name_H-M   'P 1'
#
loop_
_entity.id
_entity.type
_entity.pdbx_description
1 polymer ?
#
loop_
_entity_poly.entity_id
_entity_poly.type
_entity_poly.pdbx_seq_one_letter_code
_entity_poly.pdbx_strand_id
1 'polypeptide(L)'
;LTSQTTGGGIALALSLLHAYTDPFFDPYFDCITDDAVQSLPLTWTDEEVKLLARVSPLLGQRTVSQRHYDRWSYRMLLPHLQKRLDPEVLTEDMFHWALSFVRSRSCGHGEDLHLIPGLDRHNHGPGGANFPSAGPVVARSGVARWEEIRFAYFKEPCEV
;
A
#
# COMPACT_ATOMS: atom_id res chain seq x y z
N LEU A 1 -14.38 6.10 3.59
CA LEU A 1 -13.61 5.16 2.72
C LEU A 1 -14.39 4.93 1.47
N THR A 2 -14.13 5.78 0.49
CA THR A 2 -14.73 5.72 -0.83
C THR A 2 -14.25 4.45 -1.55
N SER A 3 -15.14 3.90 -2.35
CA SER A 3 -15.16 2.66 -3.17
C SER A 3 -13.92 2.26 -3.99
N GLN A 4 -12.72 2.79 -3.74
CA GLN A 4 -11.51 2.48 -4.52
C GLN A 4 -10.72 1.25 -4.04
N THR A 5 -11.14 0.62 -2.93
CA THR A 5 -10.26 -0.32 -2.19
C THR A 5 -10.46 -1.82 -2.41
N THR A 6 -11.35 -2.29 -3.28
CA THR A 6 -11.54 -3.76 -3.42
C THR A 6 -11.06 -4.33 -4.76
N GLY A 7 -11.36 -3.71 -5.90
CA GLY A 7 -10.92 -4.23 -7.21
C GLY A 7 -9.51 -3.79 -7.63
N GLY A 8 -9.32 -2.47 -7.80
CA GLY A 8 -8.07 -1.90 -8.34
C GLY A 8 -6.84 -2.21 -7.49
N GLY A 9 -6.97 -2.17 -6.16
CA GLY A 9 -5.87 -2.50 -5.25
C GLY A 9 -5.39 -3.95 -5.36
N ILE A 10 -6.33 -4.90 -5.54
CA ILE A 10 -5.98 -6.31 -5.74
C ILE A 10 -5.29 -6.49 -7.10
N ALA A 11 -5.83 -5.89 -8.17
CA ALA A 11 -5.22 -5.99 -9.50
C ALA A 11 -3.78 -5.44 -9.52
N LEU A 12 -3.55 -4.30 -8.88
CA LEU A 12 -2.22 -3.71 -8.76
C LEU A 12 -1.29 -4.56 -7.87
N ALA A 13 -1.80 -5.16 -6.79
CA ALA A 13 -1.01 -6.07 -5.95
C ALA A 13 -0.57 -7.33 -6.72
N LEU A 14 -1.45 -7.90 -7.55
CA LEU A 14 -1.08 -9.02 -8.42
C LEU A 14 -0.04 -8.62 -9.48
N SER A 15 -0.16 -7.41 -10.02
CA SER A 15 0.82 -6.86 -10.97
C SER A 15 2.18 -6.63 -10.29
N LEU A 16 2.17 -6.19 -9.02
CA LEU A 16 3.36 -6.03 -8.20
C LEU A 16 4.05 -7.38 -7.94
N LEU A 17 3.30 -8.44 -7.63
CA LEU A 17 3.86 -9.78 -7.45
C LEU A 17 4.51 -10.31 -8.73
N HIS A 18 3.90 -10.04 -9.90
CA HIS A 18 4.49 -10.40 -11.18
C HIS A 18 5.78 -9.63 -11.45
N ALA A 19 5.79 -8.32 -11.15
CA ALA A 19 6.96 -7.47 -11.30
C ALA A 19 8.09 -7.82 -10.31
N TYR A 20 7.76 -8.32 -9.12
CA TYR A 20 8.73 -8.69 -8.08
C TYR A 20 9.72 -9.76 -8.52
N THR A 21 9.35 -10.59 -9.49
CA THR A 21 10.23 -11.63 -10.05
C THR A 21 10.91 -11.21 -11.36
N ASP A 22 10.67 -10.00 -11.83
CA ASP A 22 11.26 -9.46 -13.07
C ASP A 22 12.47 -8.58 -12.73
N PRO A 23 13.70 -8.96 -13.15
CA PRO A 23 14.93 -8.20 -12.89
C PRO A 23 14.90 -6.75 -13.38
N PHE A 24 14.01 -6.42 -14.32
CA PHE A 24 13.82 -5.03 -14.75
C PHE A 24 13.46 -4.10 -13.58
N PHE A 25 12.74 -4.60 -12.57
CA PHE A 25 12.28 -3.81 -11.43
C PHE A 25 13.19 -3.89 -10.21
N ASP A 26 14.31 -4.65 -10.26
CA ASP A 26 15.26 -4.76 -9.14
C ASP A 26 15.68 -3.39 -8.58
N PRO A 27 16.02 -2.37 -9.40
CA PRO A 27 16.42 -1.06 -8.85
C PRO A 27 15.33 -0.36 -8.03
N TYR A 28 14.06 -0.62 -8.35
CA TYR A 28 12.94 -0.10 -7.59
C TYR A 28 12.78 -0.84 -6.26
N PHE A 29 12.87 -2.17 -6.27
CA PHE A 29 12.78 -3.00 -5.06
C PHE A 29 13.97 -2.83 -4.12
N ASP A 30 15.18 -2.61 -4.63
CA ASP A 30 16.36 -2.31 -3.82
C ASP A 30 16.22 -1.00 -3.02
N CYS A 31 15.37 -0.08 -3.48
CA CYS A 31 15.12 1.20 -2.82
C CYS A 31 14.03 1.14 -1.74
N ILE A 32 13.33 0.02 -1.63
CA ILE A 32 12.19 -0.18 -0.76
C ILE A 32 12.68 -0.77 0.55
N THR A 33 12.42 -0.09 1.67
CA THR A 33 12.57 -0.70 3.00
C THR A 33 11.27 -1.39 3.38
N ASP A 34 11.38 -2.63 3.86
CA ASP A 34 10.23 -3.45 4.25
C ASP A 34 9.52 -2.97 5.52
N ASP A 35 10.23 -2.23 6.38
CA ASP A 35 9.77 -1.83 7.72
C ASP A 35 8.39 -1.14 7.72
N ALA A 36 8.16 -0.26 6.73
CA ALA A 36 6.90 0.46 6.63
C ALA A 36 5.73 -0.46 6.25
N VAL A 37 5.97 -1.43 5.37
CA VAL A 37 4.95 -2.38 4.89
C VAL A 37 4.59 -3.38 6.00
N GLN A 38 5.58 -3.79 6.80
CA GLN A 38 5.40 -4.71 7.93
C GLN A 38 4.60 -4.10 9.10
N SER A 39 4.51 -2.77 9.18
CA SER A 39 3.76 -2.07 10.23
C SER A 39 2.24 -2.00 9.99
N LEU A 40 1.74 -2.55 8.88
CA LEU A 40 0.34 -2.42 8.49
C LEU A 40 -0.56 -3.50 9.12
N PRO A 41 -1.85 -3.22 9.40
CA PRO A 41 -2.71 -4.18 10.10
C PRO A 41 -2.89 -5.55 9.42
N LEU A 42 -2.58 -5.66 8.12
CA LEU A 42 -2.61 -6.93 7.41
C LEU A 42 -1.48 -7.87 7.80
N THR A 43 -0.32 -7.33 8.15
CA THR A 43 0.88 -8.07 8.57
C THR A 43 0.97 -8.23 10.08
N TRP A 44 0.04 -7.65 10.84
CA TRP A 44 -0.03 -7.81 12.28
C TRP A 44 -0.37 -9.25 12.69
N THR A 45 0.20 -9.64 13.82
CA THR A 45 -0.14 -10.86 14.56
C THR A 45 -1.59 -10.80 15.06
N ASP A 46 -2.15 -11.97 15.37
CA ASP A 46 -3.50 -12.03 15.94
C ASP A 46 -3.56 -11.36 17.31
N GLU A 47 -2.47 -11.35 18.06
CA GLU A 47 -2.32 -10.69 19.36
C GLU A 47 -2.41 -9.16 19.22
N GLU A 48 -1.73 -8.57 18.24
CA GLU A 48 -1.80 -7.13 17.95
C GLU A 48 -3.22 -6.71 17.53
N VAL A 49 -3.88 -7.50 16.69
CA VAL A 49 -5.26 -7.22 16.29
C VAL A 49 -6.23 -7.36 17.47
N LYS A 50 -6.05 -8.36 18.34
CA LYS A 50 -6.83 -8.51 19.59
C LYS A 50 -6.60 -7.32 20.52
N LEU A 51 -5.37 -6.83 20.63
CA LEU A 51 -5.06 -5.66 21.44
C LEU A 51 -5.75 -4.41 20.90
N LEU A 52 -5.71 -4.18 19.57
CA LEU A 52 -6.42 -3.08 18.93
C LEU A 52 -7.93 -3.17 19.22
N ALA A 53 -8.53 -4.36 19.13
CA ALA A 53 -9.96 -4.54 19.41
C ALA A 53 -10.35 -4.21 20.86
N ARG A 54 -9.41 -4.29 21.82
CA ARG A 54 -9.64 -3.88 23.21
C ARG A 54 -9.60 -2.37 23.39
N VAL A 55 -8.70 -1.70 22.67
CA VAL A 55 -8.49 -0.24 22.78
C VAL A 55 -9.47 0.54 21.90
N SER A 56 -9.79 0.01 20.72
CA SER A 56 -10.74 0.57 19.78
C SER A 56 -11.55 -0.56 19.11
N PRO A 57 -12.70 -0.94 19.69
CA PRO A 57 -13.50 -2.07 19.21
C PRO A 57 -13.93 -1.94 17.74
N LEU A 58 -14.32 -0.74 17.31
CA LEU A 58 -14.73 -0.49 15.92
C LEU A 58 -13.54 -0.65 14.95
N LEU A 59 -12.37 -0.10 15.29
CA LEU A 59 -11.18 -0.24 14.44
C LEU A 59 -10.67 -1.69 14.43
N GLY A 60 -10.71 -2.38 15.57
CA GLY A 60 -10.37 -3.79 15.67
C GLY A 60 -11.29 -4.67 14.82
N GLN A 61 -12.62 -4.53 14.96
CA GLN A 61 -13.59 -5.31 14.18
C GLN A 61 -13.44 -5.06 12.67
N ARG A 62 -13.20 -3.81 12.28
CA ARG A 62 -12.97 -3.45 10.90
C ARG A 62 -11.69 -4.06 10.35
N THR A 63 -10.61 -4.05 11.14
CA THR A 63 -9.34 -4.69 10.79
C THR A 63 -9.50 -6.20 10.61
N VAL A 64 -10.19 -6.87 11.53
CA VAL A 64 -10.49 -8.31 11.44
C VAL A 64 -11.32 -8.62 10.19
N SER A 65 -12.35 -7.83 9.91
CA SER A 65 -13.20 -8.04 8.73
C SER A 65 -12.42 -7.88 7.43
N GLN A 66 -11.53 -6.89 7.37
CA GLN A 66 -10.68 -6.66 6.20
C GLN A 66 -9.68 -7.80 5.99
N ARG A 67 -9.00 -8.28 7.06
CA ARG A 67 -8.08 -9.43 6.98
C ARG A 67 -8.79 -10.69 6.47
N HIS A 68 -10.01 -10.96 6.93
CA HIS A 68 -10.81 -12.07 6.44
C HIS A 68 -11.15 -11.94 4.95
N TYR A 69 -11.55 -10.75 4.50
CA TYR A 69 -11.85 -10.50 3.10
C TYR A 69 -10.61 -10.68 2.21
N ASP A 70 -9.46 -10.16 2.64
CA ASP A 70 -8.22 -10.24 1.86
C ASP A 70 -7.73 -11.70 1.77
N ARG A 71 -7.75 -12.45 2.88
CA ARG A 71 -7.45 -13.90 2.90
C ARG A 71 -8.42 -14.71 2.03
N TRP A 72 -9.71 -14.40 2.09
CA TRP A 72 -10.71 -15.05 1.23
C TRP A 72 -10.43 -14.77 -0.24
N SER A 73 -10.11 -13.52 -0.58
CA SER A 73 -9.77 -13.10 -1.95
C SER A 73 -8.56 -13.86 -2.48
N TYR A 74 -7.49 -13.98 -1.69
CA TYR A 74 -6.32 -14.81 -2.04
C TYR A 74 -6.72 -16.25 -2.38
N ARG A 75 -7.50 -16.91 -1.51
CA ARG A 75 -7.93 -18.30 -1.71
C ARG A 75 -8.79 -18.48 -2.96
N MET A 76 -9.65 -17.50 -3.27
CA MET A 76 -10.47 -17.53 -4.48
C MET A 76 -9.64 -17.32 -5.75
N LEU A 77 -8.60 -16.50 -5.69
CA LEU A 77 -7.75 -16.19 -6.84
C LEU A 77 -6.67 -17.25 -7.07
N LEU A 78 -6.20 -17.93 -6.02
CA LEU A 78 -5.07 -18.87 -6.06
C LEU A 78 -5.14 -19.88 -7.24
N PRO A 79 -6.28 -20.55 -7.53
CA PRO A 79 -6.35 -21.49 -8.66
C PRO A 79 -6.08 -20.83 -10.02
N HIS A 80 -6.35 -19.53 -10.14
CA HIS A 80 -6.14 -18.75 -11.36
C HIS A 80 -4.73 -18.15 -11.44
N LEU A 81 -4.11 -17.88 -10.28
CA LEU A 81 -2.77 -17.28 -10.19
C LEU A 81 -1.66 -18.30 -10.41
N GLN A 82 -1.88 -19.57 -10.05
CA GLN A 82 -0.90 -20.66 -10.19
C GLN A 82 -0.33 -20.85 -11.60
N LYS A 83 -1.04 -20.39 -12.63
CA LYS A 83 -0.61 -20.49 -14.03
C LYS A 83 0.04 -19.21 -14.55
N ARG A 84 0.03 -18.12 -13.78
CA ARG A 84 0.36 -16.76 -14.23
C ARG A 84 1.48 -16.10 -13.44
N LEU A 85 1.69 -16.51 -12.19
CA LEU A 85 2.72 -15.97 -11.31
C LEU A 85 3.73 -17.06 -10.99
N ASP A 86 4.93 -16.62 -10.61
CA ASP A 86 5.98 -17.50 -10.12
C ASP A 86 5.53 -18.20 -8.81
N PRO A 87 5.72 -19.53 -8.69
CA PRO A 87 5.48 -20.26 -7.44
C PRO A 87 6.10 -19.63 -6.18
N GLU A 88 7.25 -18.97 -6.28
CA GLU A 88 7.93 -18.36 -5.13
C GLU A 88 7.12 -17.20 -4.52
N VAL A 89 6.36 -16.47 -5.34
CA VAL A 89 5.51 -15.36 -4.89
C VAL A 89 4.06 -15.77 -4.64
N LEU A 90 3.71 -17.05 -4.86
CA LEU A 90 2.38 -17.61 -4.68
C LEU A 90 2.15 -18.08 -3.24
N THR A 91 2.40 -17.20 -2.28
CA THR A 91 2.12 -17.43 -0.86
C THR A 91 1.11 -16.40 -0.35
N GLU A 92 0.38 -16.76 0.72
CA GLU A 92 -0.56 -15.84 1.36
C GLU A 92 0.18 -14.61 1.93
N ASP A 93 1.39 -14.82 2.45
CA ASP A 93 2.21 -13.75 3.02
C ASP A 93 2.67 -12.76 1.96
N MET A 94 3.12 -13.24 0.78
CA MET A 94 3.48 -12.37 -0.34
C MET A 94 2.26 -11.60 -0.86
N PHE A 95 1.10 -12.24 -0.94
CA PHE A 95 -0.15 -11.56 -1.31
C PHE A 95 -0.50 -10.43 -0.32
N HIS A 96 -0.42 -10.69 0.98
CA HIS A 96 -0.67 -9.67 1.99
C HIS A 96 0.40 -8.57 1.99
N TRP A 97 1.67 -8.91 1.79
CA TRP A 97 2.75 -7.93 1.60
C TRP A 97 2.45 -7.01 0.43
N ALA A 98 2.11 -7.56 -0.75
CA ALA A 98 1.84 -6.77 -1.94
C ALA A 98 0.59 -5.88 -1.77
N LEU A 99 -0.45 -6.38 -1.12
CA LEU A 99 -1.65 -5.59 -0.86
C LEU A 99 -1.40 -4.46 0.14
N SER A 100 -0.63 -4.73 1.20
CA SER A 100 -0.14 -3.74 2.16
C SER A 100 0.72 -2.67 1.47
N PHE A 101 1.61 -3.09 0.59
CA PHE A 101 2.44 -2.21 -0.22
C PHE A 101 1.57 -1.27 -1.05
N VAL A 102 0.64 -1.82 -1.83
CA VAL A 102 -0.25 -1.03 -2.69
C VAL A 102 -1.09 -0.06 -1.86
N ARG A 103 -1.66 -0.49 -0.73
CA ARG A 103 -2.48 0.38 0.11
C ARG A 103 -1.71 1.54 0.73
N SER A 104 -0.41 1.37 0.98
CA SER A 104 0.41 2.41 1.61
C SER A 104 1.11 3.33 0.62
N ARG A 105 1.36 2.87 -0.61
CA ARG A 105 2.23 3.57 -1.57
C ARG A 105 1.59 3.89 -2.91
N SER A 106 0.44 3.31 -3.23
CA SER A 106 -0.24 3.65 -4.48
C SER A 106 -0.81 5.06 -4.45
N CYS A 107 -0.81 5.68 -5.61
CA CYS A 107 -1.48 6.95 -5.86
C CYS A 107 -2.52 6.75 -6.96
N GLY A 108 -3.63 7.46 -6.84
CA GLY A 108 -4.66 7.47 -7.88
C GLY A 108 -4.26 8.35 -9.06
N HIS A 109 -4.46 7.87 -10.27
CA HIS A 109 -4.37 8.67 -11.49
C HIS A 109 -5.51 8.30 -12.43
N GLY A 110 -6.44 9.23 -12.64
CA GLY A 110 -7.70 8.92 -13.30
C GLY A 110 -8.53 7.93 -12.48
N GLU A 111 -8.92 6.82 -13.10
CA GLU A 111 -9.68 5.73 -12.46
C GLU A 111 -8.77 4.62 -11.90
N ASP A 112 -7.46 4.69 -12.19
CA ASP A 112 -6.50 3.64 -11.88
C ASP A 112 -5.62 3.97 -10.67
N LEU A 113 -5.03 2.93 -10.08
CA LEU A 113 -4.01 3.02 -9.05
C LEU A 113 -2.64 2.74 -9.66
N HIS A 114 -1.63 3.49 -9.23
CA HIS A 114 -0.27 3.37 -9.71
C HIS A 114 0.73 3.37 -8.57
N LEU A 115 1.80 2.59 -8.74
CA LEU A 115 3.05 2.74 -7.99
C LEU A 115 3.99 3.59 -8.83
N ILE A 116 4.53 4.65 -8.23
CA ILE A 116 5.39 5.61 -8.94
C ILE A 116 6.75 5.63 -8.23
N PRO A 117 7.76 4.94 -8.78
CA PRO A 117 9.10 4.91 -8.22
C PRO A 117 9.63 6.30 -7.89
N GLY A 118 10.12 6.45 -6.66
CA GLY A 118 10.73 7.69 -6.17
C GLY A 118 9.72 8.65 -5.54
N LEU A 119 8.50 8.74 -6.09
CA LEU A 119 7.43 9.52 -5.47
C LEU A 119 6.91 8.83 -4.21
N ASP A 120 6.71 7.52 -4.28
CA ASP A 120 6.19 6.64 -3.24
C ASP A 120 7.09 6.50 -2.00
N ARG A 121 8.30 7.07 -2.04
CA ARG A 121 9.25 7.12 -0.92
C ARG A 121 9.06 8.30 0.02
N HIS A 122 8.32 9.32 -0.39
CA HIS A 122 8.18 10.53 0.40
C HIS A 122 7.10 10.39 1.44
N ASN A 123 7.40 10.78 2.68
CA ASN A 123 6.47 10.65 3.79
C ASN A 123 5.29 11.62 3.72
N HIS A 124 4.23 11.25 4.44
CA HIS A 124 3.12 12.15 4.69
C HIS A 124 3.52 13.31 5.61
N GLY A 125 3.02 14.52 5.33
CA GLY A 125 3.08 15.66 6.23
C GLY A 125 1.70 16.32 6.38
N PRO A 126 1.27 16.67 7.62
CA PRO A 126 0.05 17.44 7.81
C PRO A 126 0.16 18.79 7.10
N GLY A 127 -0.87 19.19 6.36
CA GLY A 127 -0.84 20.40 5.54
C GLY A 127 0.13 20.34 4.36
N GLY A 128 0.60 19.14 3.98
CA GLY A 128 1.46 18.95 2.81
C GLY A 128 0.87 19.61 1.57
N ALA A 129 1.54 20.62 1.05
CA ALA A 129 1.04 21.36 -0.10
C ALA A 129 1.19 20.56 -1.41
N ASN A 130 1.96 19.47 -1.39
CA ASN A 130 2.23 18.61 -2.54
C ASN A 130 1.34 17.36 -2.52
N PHE A 131 0.72 17.03 -3.65
CA PHE A 131 -0.06 15.82 -3.82
C PHE A 131 0.66 14.86 -4.77
N PRO A 132 0.74 13.57 -4.44
CA PRO A 132 1.31 12.59 -5.37
C PRO A 132 0.40 12.49 -6.60
N SER A 133 0.99 12.53 -7.78
CA SER A 133 0.28 12.34 -9.06
C SER A 133 1.24 11.73 -10.09
N ALA A 134 0.71 11.07 -11.13
CA ALA A 134 1.50 10.51 -12.23
C ALA A 134 2.12 11.57 -13.18
N GLY A 135 2.24 12.82 -12.73
CA GLY A 135 2.86 13.91 -13.46
C GLY A 135 3.99 14.58 -12.67
N PRO A 136 4.59 15.66 -13.22
CA PRO A 136 5.63 16.41 -12.53
C PRO A 136 5.12 16.90 -11.17
N VAL A 137 5.82 16.52 -10.10
CA VAL A 137 5.57 17.10 -8.80
C VAL A 137 6.35 18.40 -8.69
N VAL A 138 5.63 19.48 -8.37
CA VAL A 138 6.22 20.79 -8.10
C VAL A 138 5.97 21.13 -6.64
N ALA A 139 7.01 21.55 -5.93
CA ALA A 139 6.89 22.05 -4.58
C ALA A 139 5.98 23.28 -4.56
N ARG A 140 4.87 23.22 -3.81
CA ARG A 140 3.92 24.33 -3.70
C ARG A 140 4.32 25.40 -2.68
N SER A 141 5.36 25.14 -1.90
CA SER A 141 5.99 26.09 -0.97
C SER A 141 7.50 25.98 -1.04
N GLY A 142 8.22 27.01 -0.57
CA GLY A 142 9.65 26.90 -0.36
C GLY A 142 9.95 25.78 0.64
N VAL A 143 10.82 24.85 0.25
CA VAL A 143 11.38 23.83 1.15
C VAL A 143 12.79 24.30 1.47
N ALA A 144 13.13 24.46 2.75
CA ALA A 144 14.47 24.91 3.09
C ALA A 144 15.49 23.81 2.73
N ARG A 145 16.75 24.22 2.54
CA ARG A 145 17.83 23.27 2.27
C ARG A 145 17.89 22.28 3.45
N TRP A 146 17.94 20.98 3.10
CA TRP A 146 17.98 19.86 4.05
C TRP A 146 16.66 19.53 4.77
N GLU A 147 15.59 20.25 4.49
CA GLU A 147 14.26 19.83 4.96
C GLU A 147 13.72 18.70 4.10
N GLU A 148 12.98 17.81 4.78
CA GLU A 148 12.29 16.71 4.12
C GLU A 148 11.14 17.24 3.26
N ILE A 149 11.08 16.79 2.02
CA ILE A 149 9.91 17.02 1.16
C ILE A 149 8.81 16.05 1.58
N ARG A 150 7.68 16.60 2.04
CA ARG A 150 6.51 15.82 2.47
C ARG A 150 5.30 16.03 1.56
N PHE A 151 4.45 15.01 1.48
CA PHE A 151 3.23 15.02 0.67
C PHE A 151 1.97 14.90 1.53
N ALA A 152 0.86 15.45 1.06
CA ALA A 152 -0.45 15.10 1.55
C ALA A 152 -0.95 13.86 0.79
N TYR A 153 -1.15 12.75 1.50
CA TYR A 153 -1.71 11.53 0.92
C TYR A 153 -3.23 11.63 0.72
N PHE A 154 -3.88 12.57 1.42
CA PHE A 154 -5.31 12.81 1.38
C PHE A 154 -5.59 14.27 1.03
N LYS A 155 -6.61 14.51 0.21
CA LYS A 155 -7.03 15.86 -0.21
C LYS A 155 -7.62 16.70 0.91
N GLU A 156 -8.14 16.07 1.95
CA GLU A 156 -8.72 16.76 3.10
C GLU A 156 -7.68 16.95 4.20
N PRO A 157 -7.61 18.13 4.84
CA PRO A 157 -6.74 18.33 5.98
C PRO A 157 -7.15 17.37 7.10
N CYS A 158 -6.20 16.56 7.59
CA CYS A 158 -6.37 15.90 8.87
C CYS A 158 -6.36 16.98 9.95
N GLU A 159 -7.53 17.30 10.50
CA GLU A 159 -7.61 18.04 11.77
C GLU A 159 -6.97 17.13 12.84
N VAL A 160 -5.93 17.64 13.50
CA VAL A 160 -5.24 16.98 14.63
C VAL A 160 -5.88 17.42 15.94
#